data_AF-A0AAV4H0T5-F1
#
_entry.id   AF-A0AAV4H0T5-F1
#
_cell.length_a   1.000
_cell.length_b   1.000
_cell.length_c   1.000
_cell.angle_alpha   90.00
_cell.angle_beta   90.00
_cell.angle_gamma   90.00
#
_symmetry.space_group_name_H-M   'P 1'
#
loop_
_entity.id
_entity.type
_entity.pdbx_description
1 polymer ?
#
loop_
_entity_poly.entity_id
_entity_poly.type
_entity_poly.pdbx_seq_one_letter_code
_entity_poly.pdbx_strand_id
1 'polypeptide(L)'
;MELTEKPTETENDINKEDKIIEELERRRKELRKKEIKTTIDRVECTELNKTVKKKRRARTRRKRKEFVLNILEQRKGPKETQKNRNQKKIAQMKDNNGKKTTDREEILEICKTFYKSLYKNSVPTPTNTRTQSPD
;
A
#
# COMPACT_ATOMS: atom_id res chain seq x y z
N MET A 1 21.73 22.62 -11.66
CA MET A 1 21.81 21.41 -12.51
C MET A 1 20.78 20.43 -11.97
N GLU A 2 19.68 20.23 -12.70
CA GLU A 2 18.67 19.23 -12.37
C GLU A 2 19.23 17.83 -12.71
N LEU A 3 19.53 17.04 -11.69
CA LEU A 3 19.86 15.63 -11.85
C LEU A 3 18.55 14.88 -12.12
N THR A 4 18.23 14.70 -13.40
CA THR A 4 17.16 13.79 -13.82
C THR A 4 17.67 12.36 -13.64
N GLU A 5 17.22 11.72 -12.56
CA GLU A 5 17.52 10.32 -12.26
C GLU A 5 16.94 9.44 -13.38
N LYS A 6 17.82 8.97 -14.29
CA LYS A 6 17.45 7.92 -15.25
C LYS A 6 17.14 6.66 -14.45
N PRO A 7 16.02 5.96 -14.74
CA PRO A 7 15.74 4.68 -14.12
C PRO A 7 16.88 3.73 -14.45
N THR A 8 17.53 3.20 -13.41
CA THR A 8 18.59 2.21 -13.54
C THR A 8 18.04 0.97 -14.24
N GLU A 9 18.80 0.37 -15.15
CA GLU A 9 18.40 -0.79 -15.98
C GLU A 9 17.73 -1.92 -15.16
N THR A 10 18.11 -2.02 -13.88
CA THR A 10 17.52 -2.90 -12.87
C THR A 10 16.03 -2.71 -12.61
N GLU A 11 15.49 -1.49 -12.59
CA GLU A 11 14.06 -1.24 -12.29
C GLU A 11 13.14 -1.67 -13.44
N ASN A 12 13.59 -1.51 -14.68
CA ASN A 12 12.85 -1.93 -15.86
C ASN A 12 12.67 -3.46 -15.92
N ASP A 13 13.67 -4.21 -15.45
CA ASP A 13 13.59 -5.68 -15.41
C ASP A 13 12.73 -6.20 -14.26
N ILE A 14 12.70 -5.53 -13.10
CA ILE A 14 11.77 -5.87 -12.00
C ILE A 14 10.32 -5.70 -12.47
N ASN A 15 10.03 -4.62 -13.18
CA ASN A 15 8.68 -4.34 -13.68
C ASN A 15 8.22 -5.36 -14.73
N LYS A 16 9.12 -5.87 -15.57
CA LYS A 16 8.82 -6.97 -16.51
C LYS A 16 8.55 -8.28 -15.77
N GLU A 17 9.38 -8.63 -14.78
CA GLU A 17 9.19 -9.84 -13.97
C GLU A 17 7.88 -9.81 -13.17
N ASP A 18 7.52 -8.65 -12.63
CA ASP A 18 6.28 -8.46 -11.87
C ASP A 18 5.04 -8.66 -12.76
N LYS A 19 5.06 -8.14 -14.00
CA LYS A 19 4.00 -8.38 -14.99
C LYS A 19 3.87 -9.86 -15.36
N ILE A 20 4.98 -10.57 -15.56
CA ILE A 20 4.99 -12.01 -15.86
C ILE A 20 4.38 -12.81 -14.69
N ILE A 21 4.72 -12.45 -13.44
CA ILE A 21 4.16 -13.12 -12.25
C ILE A 21 2.66 -12.85 -12.15
N GLU A 22 2.22 -11.62 -12.42
CA GLU A 22 0.81 -11.24 -12.40
C GLU A 22 0.00 -12.02 -13.44
N GLU A 23 0.51 -12.16 -14.65
CA GLU A 23 -0.11 -12.94 -15.72
C GLU A 23 -0.23 -14.43 -15.36
N LEU A 24 0.84 -15.03 -14.81
CA LEU A 24 0.81 -16.40 -14.32
C LEU A 24 -0.16 -16.59 -13.15
N GLU A 25 -0.29 -15.59 -12.27
CA GLU A 25 -1.29 -15.59 -11.19
C GLU A 25 -2.72 -15.48 -11.73
N ARG A 26 -2.94 -14.71 -12.80
CA ARG A 26 -4.23 -14.63 -13.48
C ARG A 26 -4.62 -15.97 -14.07
N ARG A 27 -3.73 -16.60 -14.84
CA ARG A 27 -3.93 -17.95 -15.40
C ARG A 27 -4.18 -18.99 -14.32
N ARG A 28 -3.50 -18.89 -13.17
CA ARG A 28 -3.72 -19.77 -12.01
C ARG A 28 -5.10 -19.57 -11.39
N LYS A 29 -5.59 -18.33 -11.29
CA LYS A 29 -6.95 -18.03 -10.79
C LYS A 29 -8.01 -18.57 -11.74
N GLU A 30 -7.80 -18.46 -13.05
CA GLU A 30 -8.69 -18.99 -14.07
C GLU A 30 -8.77 -20.52 -14.01
N LEU A 31 -7.62 -21.21 -13.92
CA LEU A 31 -7.59 -22.67 -13.76
C LEU A 31 -8.23 -23.15 -12.45
N ARG A 32 -8.17 -22.38 -11.37
CA ARG A 32 -8.88 -22.69 -10.11
C ARG A 32 -10.40 -22.60 -10.22
N LYS A 33 -10.91 -21.77 -11.14
CA LYS A 33 -12.35 -21.63 -11.38
C LYS A 33 -12.88 -22.74 -12.30
N LYS A 34 -12.01 -23.38 -13.08
CA LYS A 34 -12.38 -24.50 -13.93
C LYS A 34 -12.46 -25.77 -13.09
N GLU A 35 -13.50 -26.56 -13.32
CA GLU A 35 -13.52 -27.95 -12.84
C GLU A 35 -12.40 -28.72 -13.53
N ILE A 36 -11.53 -29.34 -12.74
CA ILE A 36 -10.41 -30.14 -13.26
C ILE A 36 -10.95 -31.53 -13.59
N LYS A 37 -11.24 -31.78 -14.87
CA LYS A 37 -11.93 -33.00 -15.32
C LYS A 37 -10.96 -34.10 -15.75
N THR A 38 -9.80 -33.76 -16.30
CA THR A 38 -8.84 -34.74 -16.82
C THR A 38 -7.54 -34.80 -16.02
N THR A 39 -6.80 -35.91 -16.14
CA THR A 39 -5.45 -36.07 -15.58
C THR A 39 -4.47 -35.05 -16.18
N ILE A 40 -4.65 -34.71 -17.46
CA ILE A 40 -3.84 -33.70 -18.16
C ILE A 40 -4.03 -32.32 -17.51
N ASP A 41 -5.28 -31.94 -17.24
CA ASP A 41 -5.59 -30.68 -16.55
C ASP A 41 -4.96 -30.62 -15.15
N ARG A 42 -4.94 -31.74 -14.42
CA ARG A 42 -4.28 -31.84 -13.11
C ARG A 42 -2.78 -31.56 -13.24
N VAL A 43 -2.12 -32.20 -14.21
CA VAL A 43 -0.69 -32.00 -14.47
C VAL A 43 -0.40 -30.55 -14.82
N GLU A 44 -1.13 -29.96 -15.77
CA GLU A 44 -0.95 -28.56 -16.17
C GLU A 44 -1.12 -27.61 -14.97
N CYS A 45 -2.13 -27.84 -14.14
CA CYS A 45 -2.40 -27.04 -12.96
C CYS A 45 -1.27 -27.17 -11.93
N THR A 46 -0.70 -28.37 -11.74
CA THR A 46 0.44 -28.57 -10.83
C THR A 46 1.71 -27.88 -11.34
N GLU A 47 2.01 -27.96 -12.63
CA GLU A 47 3.18 -27.31 -13.23
C GLU A 47 3.08 -25.79 -13.18
N LEU A 48 1.90 -25.24 -13.44
CA LEU A 48 1.66 -23.81 -13.28
C LEU A 48 1.86 -23.36 -11.82
N ASN A 49 1.35 -24.14 -10.86
CA ASN A 49 1.55 -23.86 -9.43
C ASN A 49 3.03 -23.88 -9.03
N LYS A 50 3.81 -24.85 -9.54
CA LYS A 50 5.27 -24.92 -9.32
C LYS A 50 5.96 -23.69 -9.89
N THR A 51 5.61 -23.30 -11.12
CA THR A 51 6.19 -22.15 -11.83
C THR A 51 5.92 -20.84 -11.10
N VAL A 52 4.67 -20.59 -10.70
CA VAL A 52 4.28 -19.41 -9.91
C VAL A 52 5.06 -19.35 -8.59
N LYS A 53 5.15 -20.47 -7.87
CA LYS A 53 5.92 -20.54 -6.62
C LYS A 53 7.41 -20.25 -6.84
N LYS A 54 8.01 -20.80 -7.89
CA LYS A 54 9.42 -20.58 -8.25
C LYS A 54 9.69 -19.10 -8.54
N LYS A 55 8.87 -18.47 -9.38
CA LYS A 55 9.00 -17.05 -9.74
C LYS A 55 8.78 -16.12 -8.54
N ARG A 56 7.77 -16.40 -7.69
CA ARG A 56 7.57 -15.66 -6.42
C ARG A 56 8.80 -15.72 -5.51
N ARG A 57 9.37 -16.90 -5.31
CA ARG A 57 10.57 -17.08 -4.47
C ARG A 57 11.76 -16.31 -5.04
N ALA A 58 11.97 -16.37 -6.36
CA ALA A 58 13.02 -15.61 -7.03
C ALA A 58 12.86 -14.10 -6.82
N ARG A 59 11.66 -13.56 -7.06
CA ARG A 59 11.31 -12.15 -6.81
C ARG A 59 11.60 -11.74 -5.36
N THR A 60 11.18 -12.55 -4.38
CA THR A 60 11.44 -12.25 -2.96
C THR A 60 12.94 -12.22 -2.65
N ARG A 61 13.72 -13.16 -3.19
CA ARG A 61 15.18 -13.18 -3.01
C ARG A 61 15.83 -11.93 -3.62
N ARG A 62 15.42 -11.55 -4.82
CA ARG A 62 15.90 -10.33 -5.50
C ARG A 62 15.60 -9.08 -4.67
N LYS A 63 14.34 -8.87 -4.26
CA LYS A 63 13.94 -7.73 -3.41
C LYS A 63 14.68 -7.66 -2.08
N ARG A 64 15.02 -8.82 -1.49
CA ARG A 64 15.83 -8.88 -0.27
C ARG A 64 17.29 -8.51 -0.54
N LYS A 65 17.86 -8.97 -1.66
CA LYS A 65 19.22 -8.58 -2.07
C LYS A 65 19.31 -7.07 -2.30
N GLU A 66 18.39 -6.50 -3.05
CA GLU A 66 18.29 -5.05 -3.28
C GLU A 66 18.13 -4.27 -1.97
N PHE A 67 17.31 -4.76 -1.04
CA PHE A 67 17.16 -4.14 0.27
C PHE A 67 18.48 -4.13 1.07
N VAL A 68 19.23 -5.22 1.07
CA VAL A 68 20.53 -5.30 1.74
C VAL A 68 21.56 -4.39 1.08
N LEU A 69 21.61 -4.33 -0.26
CA LEU A 69 22.49 -3.40 -0.97
C LEU A 69 22.18 -1.95 -0.59
N ASN A 70 20.91 -1.58 -0.56
CA ASN A 70 20.47 -0.24 -0.17
C ASN A 70 20.86 0.10 1.28
N ILE A 71 20.76 -0.85 2.21
CA ILE A 71 21.25 -0.71 3.60
C ILE A 71 22.75 -0.39 3.62
N LEU A 72 23.54 -1.14 2.85
CA LEU A 72 24.99 -0.97 2.78
C LEU A 72 25.38 0.37 2.15
N GLU A 73 24.73 0.77 1.05
CA GLU A 73 24.95 2.04 0.36
C GLU A 73 24.59 3.24 1.25
N GLN A 74 23.45 3.18 1.94
CA GLN A 74 23.01 4.27 2.82
C GLN A 74 23.73 4.31 4.17
N ARG A 75 24.51 3.27 4.52
CA ARG A 75 25.13 3.08 5.85
C ARG A 75 24.14 3.23 7.01
N LYS A 76 22.88 2.84 6.78
CA LYS A 76 21.80 2.94 7.76
C LYS A 76 21.40 1.56 8.24
N GLY A 77 20.90 1.48 9.47
CA GLY A 77 20.38 0.22 10.01
C GLY A 77 19.11 -0.22 9.24
N PRO A 78 18.79 -1.53 9.19
CA PRO A 78 17.61 -2.05 8.48
C PRO A 78 16.29 -1.40 8.91
N LYS A 79 16.17 -1.05 10.20
CA LYS A 79 15.00 -0.40 10.79
C LYS A 79 14.79 1.01 10.23
N GLU A 80 15.87 1.76 9.99
CA GLU A 80 15.79 3.13 9.47
C GLU A 80 15.43 3.12 7.98
N THR A 81 16.02 2.22 7.20
CA THR A 81 15.70 2.06 5.78
C THR A 81 14.24 1.60 5.57
N GLN A 82 13.65 0.88 6.52
CA GLN A 82 12.26 0.39 6.44
C GLN A 82 11.20 1.40 6.95
N LYS A 83 11.59 2.42 7.73
CA LYS A 83 10.68 3.32 8.44
C LYS A 83 9.63 3.99 7.55
N ASN A 84 9.97 4.23 6.28
CA ASN A 84 9.10 4.92 5.31
C ASN A 84 8.30 3.98 4.40
N ARG A 85 8.46 2.65 4.52
CA ARG A 85 7.89 1.68 3.56
C ARG A 85 6.43 1.33 3.81
N ASN A 86 5.97 1.44 5.07
CA ASN A 86 4.61 1.05 5.49
C ASN A 86 3.70 2.23 5.84
N GLN A 87 4.19 3.47 5.73
CA GLN A 87 3.33 4.64 5.95
C GLN A 87 2.39 4.78 4.76
N LYS A 88 1.08 4.64 4.99
CA LYS A 88 0.05 5.03 4.02
C LYS A 88 0.18 6.54 3.81
N LYS A 89 0.88 6.95 2.75
CA LYS A 89 0.95 8.36 2.37
C LYS A 89 -0.41 8.76 1.81
N ILE A 90 -0.99 9.83 2.32
CA ILE A 90 -2.08 10.51 1.61
C ILE A 90 -1.45 11.03 0.33
N ALA A 91 -1.77 10.39 -0.79
CA ALA A 91 -1.12 10.72 -2.06
C ALA A 91 -1.49 12.13 -2.52
N GLN A 92 -2.77 12.51 -2.34
CA GLN A 92 -3.33 13.78 -2.77
C GLN A 92 -4.52 14.14 -1.89
N MET A 93 -4.58 15.39 -1.43
CA MET A 93 -5.75 15.90 -0.72
C MET A 93 -6.61 16.72 -1.68
N LYS A 94 -7.93 16.58 -1.57
CA LYS A 94 -8.88 17.37 -2.36
C LYS A 94 -9.50 18.41 -1.44
N ASP A 95 -9.61 19.63 -1.95
CA ASP A 95 -10.42 20.66 -1.35
C ASP A 95 -11.92 20.34 -1.49
N ASN A 96 -12.77 21.09 -0.82
CA ASN A 96 -14.23 20.95 -0.83
C ASN A 96 -14.83 21.05 -2.25
N ASN A 97 -14.12 21.71 -3.17
CA ASN A 97 -14.47 21.81 -4.59
C ASN A 97 -13.95 20.65 -5.45
N GLY A 98 -13.34 19.62 -4.84
CA GLY A 98 -12.78 18.46 -5.53
C GLY A 98 -11.43 18.71 -6.23
N LYS A 99 -10.91 19.94 -6.19
CA LYS A 99 -9.60 20.31 -6.74
C LYS A 99 -8.48 19.74 -5.86
N LYS A 100 -7.41 19.26 -6.49
CA LYS A 100 -6.24 18.72 -5.79
C LYS A 100 -5.42 19.88 -5.23
N THR A 101 -5.09 19.80 -3.95
CA THR A 101 -4.27 20.78 -3.25
C THR A 101 -3.00 20.09 -2.73
N THR A 102 -1.87 20.78 -2.91
CA THR A 102 -0.56 20.39 -2.37
C THR A 102 0.00 21.42 -1.39
N ASP A 103 -0.66 22.58 -1.27
CA ASP A 103 -0.25 23.62 -0.34
C ASP A 103 -0.53 23.20 1.11
N ARG A 104 0.44 23.47 1.99
CA ARG A 104 0.41 23.02 3.38
C ARG A 104 -0.65 23.76 4.19
N GLU A 105 -0.83 25.06 3.96
CA GLU A 105 -1.77 25.88 4.72
C GLU A 105 -3.21 25.53 4.38
N GLU A 106 -3.51 25.40 3.09
CA GLU A 106 -4.81 24.90 2.61
C GLU A 106 -5.12 23.50 3.16
N ILE A 107 -4.12 22.59 3.18
CA ILE A 107 -4.30 21.25 3.75
C ILE A 107 -4.66 21.32 5.24
N LEU A 108 -3.97 22.16 6.01
CA LEU A 108 -4.26 22.32 7.43
C LEU A 108 -5.68 22.85 7.67
N GLU A 109 -6.14 23.77 6.82
CA GLU A 109 -7.49 24.34 6.94
C GLU A 109 -8.59 23.32 6.62
N ILE A 110 -8.39 22.48 5.59
CA ILE A 110 -9.30 21.37 5.30
C ILE A 110 -9.35 20.38 6.48
N CYS A 111 -8.20 20.03 7.07
CA CYS A 111 -8.19 19.16 8.25
C CYS A 111 -8.93 19.80 9.44
N LYS A 112 -8.72 21.10 9.72
CA LYS A 112 -9.41 21.80 10.81
C LYS A 112 -10.93 21.84 10.59
N THR A 113 -11.38 22.15 9.38
CA THR A 113 -12.81 22.22 9.06
C THR A 113 -13.48 20.84 9.18
N PHE A 114 -12.80 19.78 8.73
CA PHE A 114 -13.23 18.41 8.94
C PHE A 114 -13.36 18.05 10.44
N TYR A 115 -12.35 18.37 11.26
CA TYR A 115 -12.45 18.10 12.70
C TYR A 115 -13.57 18.91 13.38
N LYS A 116 -13.75 20.18 13.00
CA LYS A 116 -14.86 21.01 13.51
C LYS A 116 -16.22 20.41 13.19
N SER A 117 -16.41 19.82 12.00
CA SER A 117 -17.70 19.23 11.62
C SER A 117 -18.02 17.96 12.43
N LEU A 118 -17.02 17.16 12.80
CA LEU A 118 -17.20 15.96 13.62
C LEU A 118 -17.74 16.28 15.02
N TYR A 119 -17.29 17.38 15.62
CA TYR A 119 -17.63 17.74 17.00
C TYR A 119 -18.70 18.84 17.11
N LYS A 120 -19.27 19.29 15.99
CA LYS A 120 -20.27 20.37 15.97
C LYS A 120 -21.55 20.02 16.75
N ASN A 121 -21.87 18.72 16.90
CA ASN A 121 -23.09 18.24 17.54
C ASN A 121 -22.86 17.41 18.83
N SER A 122 -21.63 17.33 19.34
CA SER A 122 -21.27 16.39 20.42
C SER A 122 -21.03 17.05 21.78
N VAL A 123 -21.69 18.16 22.09
CA VAL A 123 -21.67 18.70 23.47
C VAL A 123 -22.84 18.07 24.22
N PRO A 124 -22.66 16.99 25.02
CA PRO A 124 -23.63 16.67 26.04
C PRO A 124 -23.62 17.84 27.03
N THR A 125 -24.73 18.57 27.10
CA THR A 125 -24.96 19.53 28.18
C THR A 125 -24.88 18.78 29.50
N PRO A 126 -24.05 19.21 30.48
CA PRO A 126 -24.11 18.62 31.81
C PRO A 126 -25.46 19.00 32.43
N THR A 127 -26.39 18.04 32.51
CA THR A 127 -27.63 18.17 33.27
C THR A 127 -27.29 18.22 34.76
N ASN A 128 -27.12 19.43 35.28
CA ASN A 128 -26.99 19.66 36.72
C ASN A 128 -28.37 19.58 37.39
N THR A 129 -28.84 18.36 37.68
CA THR A 129 -30.02 18.15 38.53
C THR A 129 -29.58 18.06 39.99
N ARG A 130 -29.33 19.20 40.63
CA ARG A 130 -29.32 19.31 42.10
C ARG A 130 -30.71 19.72 42.55
N THR A 131 -31.61 18.76 42.66
CA THR A 131 -32.92 18.95 43.31
C THR A 131 -32.65 19.02 44.82
N GLN A 132 -32.60 20.22 45.39
CA GLN A 132 -32.73 20.40 46.83
C GLN A 132 -34.20 20.12 47.16
N SER A 133 -34.45 19.10 47.98
CA SER A 133 -35.77 18.84 48.55
C SER A 133 -36.00 19.85 49.68
N PRO A 134 -37.13 20.58 49.73
CA PRO A 134 -37.51 21.32 50.91
C PRO A 134 -38.06 20.34 51.97
N ASP A 135 -37.67 20.57 53.23
CA ASP A 135 -38.20 19.89 54.42
C ASP A 135 -39.72 20.11 54.59
#